data_AF-A0A813KIM1-F1
#
_entry.id   AF-A0A813KIM1-F1
#
_cell.length_a   1.000
_cell.length_b   1.000
_cell.length_c   1.000
_cell.angle_alpha   90.00
_cell.angle_beta   90.00
_cell.angle_gamma   90.00
#
_symmetry.space_group_name_H-M   'P 1'
#
loop_
_entity.id
_entity.type
_entity.pdbx_description
1 polymer ?
#
loop_
_entity_poly.entity_id
_entity_poly.type
_entity_poly.pdbx_seq_one_letter_code
_entity_poly.pdbx_strand_id
1 'polypeptide(L)'
;MAEERSSSEVEKKDHQMLDALDAEGNCIYSRTRGEVREKGFWHRYVHVWILNLPDSCALMQKRSACKKRFGGMWNCTSGFVMQGEPSLMAA
;
A
#
# COMPACT_ATOMS: atom_id res chain seq x y z
N MET A 1 -8.38 22.72 5.30
CA MET A 1 -8.74 22.60 3.88
C MET A 1 -8.00 21.39 3.34
N ALA A 2 -8.72 20.33 2.97
CA ALA A 2 -8.09 19.14 2.38
C ALA A 2 -7.93 19.43 0.88
N GLU A 3 -6.68 19.48 0.41
CA GLU A 3 -6.39 19.60 -1.02
C GLU A 3 -7.07 18.42 -1.77
N GLU A 4 -7.94 18.76 -2.71
CA GLU A 4 -8.50 17.84 -3.68
C GLU A 4 -7.33 17.26 -4.49
N ARG A 5 -6.84 16.07 -4.14
CA ARG A 5 -6.00 15.31 -5.06
C ARG A 5 -6.85 14.99 -6.29
N SER A 6 -6.47 15.59 -7.41
CA SER A 6 -7.07 15.40 -8.74
C SER A 6 -7.31 13.91 -9.00
N SER A 7 -8.50 13.56 -9.52
CA SER A 7 -8.86 12.20 -9.96
C SER A 7 -7.76 11.53 -10.80
N SER A 8 -6.96 12.34 -11.51
CA SER A 8 -5.82 11.90 -12.31
C SER A 8 -4.69 11.22 -11.51
N GLU A 9 -4.44 11.56 -10.25
CA GLU A 9 -3.39 10.93 -9.45
C GLU A 9 -3.80 9.57 -8.87
N VAL A 10 -5.11 9.37 -8.68
CA VAL A 10 -5.66 8.10 -8.19
C VAL A 10 -5.70 7.08 -9.32
N GLU A 11 -6.14 7.48 -10.51
CA GLU A 11 -6.07 6.67 -11.73
C GLU A 11 -4.62 6.24 -12.02
N LYS A 12 -3.66 7.15 -11.90
CA LYS A 12 -2.23 6.85 -12.05
C LYS A 12 -1.74 5.69 -11.15
N LYS A 13 -2.29 5.54 -9.93
CA LYS A 13 -1.88 4.47 -9.01
C LYS A 13 -2.57 3.13 -9.27
N ASP A 14 -3.73 3.12 -9.91
CA ASP A 14 -4.41 1.86 -10.23
C ASP A 14 -3.74 1.17 -11.42
N HIS A 15 -3.02 1.91 -12.28
CA HIS A 15 -2.21 1.37 -13.38
C HIS A 15 -0.81 0.87 -12.99
N GLN A 16 -0.38 1.06 -11.73
CA GLN A 16 0.91 0.54 -11.27
C GLN A 16 0.91 -0.99 -11.25
N MET A 17 1.97 -1.61 -11.75
CA MET A 17 2.09 -3.07 -11.82
C MET A 17 2.54 -3.66 -10.50
N LEU A 18 1.90 -4.75 -10.09
CA LEU A 18 2.21 -5.54 -8.90
C LEU A 18 2.38 -7.01 -9.27
N ASP A 19 3.16 -7.73 -8.47
CA ASP A 19 3.18 -9.19 -8.50
C ASP A 19 1.92 -9.74 -7.84
N ALA A 20 1.16 -10.55 -8.58
CA ALA A 20 0.11 -11.41 -8.05
C ALA A 20 0.73 -12.73 -7.60
N LEU A 21 0.40 -13.17 -6.39
CA LEU A 21 1.08 -14.28 -5.71
C LEU A 21 0.19 -15.51 -5.55
N ASP A 22 0.81 -16.68 -5.51
CA ASP A 22 0.21 -17.91 -4.98
C ASP A 22 0.24 -17.94 -3.44
N ALA A 23 -0.16 -19.07 -2.87
CA ALA A 23 -0.25 -19.20 -1.42
C ALA A 23 1.10 -19.28 -0.71
N GLU A 24 2.12 -19.73 -1.45
CA GLU A 24 3.50 -19.85 -1.01
C GLU A 24 4.28 -18.53 -1.16
N GLY A 25 3.66 -17.51 -1.76
CA GLY A 25 4.24 -16.17 -1.95
C GLY A 25 5.07 -16.03 -3.23
N ASN A 26 5.03 -17.01 -4.12
CA ASN A 26 5.69 -16.93 -5.43
C ASN A 26 4.85 -16.09 -6.39
N CYS A 27 5.51 -15.34 -7.26
CA CYS A 27 4.82 -14.58 -8.29
C CYS A 27 4.30 -15.53 -9.38
N ILE A 28 2.99 -15.48 -9.64
CA ILE A 28 2.33 -16.23 -10.72
C ILE A 28 2.05 -15.34 -11.94
N TYR A 29 1.69 -14.07 -11.72
CA TYR A 29 1.37 -13.11 -12.77
C TYR A 29 1.76 -11.68 -12.37
N SER A 30 1.95 -10.81 -13.35
CA SER A 30 1.95 -9.36 -13.15
C SER A 30 0.59 -8.78 -13.54
N ARG A 31 0.02 -7.94 -12.67
CA ARG A 31 -1.29 -7.30 -12.87
C ARG A 31 -1.26 -5.86 -12.39
N THR A 32 -2.16 -5.05 -12.94
CA THR A 32 -2.33 -3.69 -12.43
C THR A 32 -2.86 -3.74 -11.00
N ARG A 33 -2.50 -2.75 -10.19
CA ARG A 33 -2.97 -2.62 -8.81
C ARG A 33 -4.50 -2.53 -8.75
N GLY A 34 -5.14 -1.92 -9.75
CA GLY A 34 -6.59 -1.91 -9.90
C GLY A 34 -7.15 -3.34 -9.97
N GLU A 35 -6.67 -4.14 -10.91
CA GLU A 35 -7.10 -5.53 -11.09
C GLU A 35 -6.82 -6.41 -9.87
N VAL A 36 -5.64 -6.28 -9.26
CA VAL A 36 -5.29 -7.02 -8.04
C VAL A 36 -6.31 -6.77 -6.94
N ARG A 37 -6.75 -5.52 -6.76
CA ARG A 37 -7.70 -5.13 -5.71
C ARG A 37 -9.15 -5.47 -6.05
N GLU A 38 -9.51 -5.50 -7.32
CA GLU A 38 -10.86 -5.82 -7.79
C GLU A 38 -11.11 -7.33 -7.77
N LYS A 39 -10.14 -8.11 -8.25
CA LYS A 39 -10.23 -9.58 -8.34
C LYS A 39 -9.76 -10.29 -7.08
N GLY A 40 -9.20 -9.56 -6.11
CA GLY A 40 -8.77 -10.11 -4.81
C GLY A 40 -7.49 -10.93 -4.88
N PHE A 41 -6.60 -10.64 -5.83
CA PHE A 41 -5.31 -11.33 -5.92
C PHE A 41 -4.41 -10.98 -4.72
N TRP A 42 -3.67 -11.97 -4.25
CA TRP A 42 -2.65 -11.77 -3.23
C TRP A 42 -1.48 -11.01 -3.85
N HIS A 43 -0.92 -10.05 -3.10
CA HIS A 43 0.22 -9.23 -3.53
C HIS A 43 1.04 -8.83 -2.31
N ARG A 44 2.30 -8.47 -2.52
CA ARG A 44 3.19 -8.05 -1.43
C ARG A 44 2.80 -6.67 -0.91
N TYR A 45 2.91 -6.51 0.40
CA TYR A 45 2.63 -5.28 1.12
C TYR A 45 3.61 -5.12 2.28
N VAL A 46 4.06 -3.91 2.52
CA VAL A 46 5.00 -3.57 3.60
C VAL A 46 4.29 -2.74 4.66
N HIS A 47 4.53 -3.11 5.91
CA HIS A 47 4.14 -2.34 7.10
C HIS A 47 5.40 -2.00 7.89
N VAL A 48 5.68 -0.71 8.04
CA VAL A 48 6.82 -0.18 8.78
C VAL A 48 6.33 0.39 10.10
N TRP A 49 6.87 -0.13 11.20
CA TRP A 49 6.61 0.34 12.56
C TRP A 49 7.80 1.13 13.06
N ILE A 50 7.58 2.42 13.31
CA ILE A 50 8.62 3.32 13.83
C ILE A 50 8.36 3.47 15.32
N LEU A 51 9.32 3.01 16.12
CA LEU A 51 9.21 2.98 17.58
C LEU A 51 10.18 4.01 18.19
N ASN A 52 9.66 4.84 19.08
CA ASN A 52 10.46 5.65 19.99
C ASN A 52 10.61 4.86 21.30
N LEU A 53 11.75 4.19 21.46
CA LEU A 53 12.00 3.28 22.58
C LEU A 53 12.06 3.99 23.94
N PRO A 54 12.76 5.13 24.11
CA PRO A 54 12.74 5.88 25.37
C PRO A 54 11.34 6.13 25.92
N ASP A 55 10.41 6.51 25.04
CA ASP A 55 9.05 6.86 25.43
C ASP A 55 8.07 5.68 25.31
N SER A 56 8.55 4.49 24.91
CA SER A 56 7.73 3.31 24.63
C SER A 56 6.53 3.59 23.72
N CYS A 57 6.71 4.46 22.73
CA CYS A 57 5.67 4.95 21.84
C CYS A 57 5.89 4.48 20.38
N ALA A 58 4.81 4.38 19.61
CA ALA A 58 4.85 4.08 18.19
C ALA A 58 4.30 5.24 17.36
N LEU A 59 4.94 5.54 16.22
CA LEU A 59 4.42 6.51 15.27
C LEU A 59 3.22 5.94 14.53
N MET A 60 2.10 6.66 14.59
CA MET A 60 0.87 6.34 13.88
C MET A 60 0.49 7.47 12.94
N GLN A 61 -0.01 7.12 11.75
CA GLN A 61 -0.59 8.09 10.81
C GLN A 61 -2.11 8.02 10.82
N LYS A 62 -2.77 9.18 10.80
CA LYS A 62 -4.19 9.27 10.47
C LYS A 62 -4.32 9.43 8.96
N ARG A 63 -4.93 8.45 8.30
CA ARG A 63 -5.09 8.46 6.84
C ARG A 63 -5.97 9.62 6.44
N SER A 64 -5.61 10.28 5.33
CA SER A 64 -6.46 11.32 4.75
C SER A 64 -7.89 10.83 4.52
N ALA A 65 -8.87 11.67 4.82
CA ALA A 65 -10.29 11.37 4.66
C ALA A 65 -10.66 11.07 3.20
N CYS A 66 -9.94 11.63 2.23
CA CYS A 66 -10.21 11.45 0.79
C CYS A 66 -9.77 10.09 0.22
N LYS A 67 -9.16 9.20 1.02
CA LYS A 67 -8.75 7.88 0.53
C LYS A 67 -9.99 7.01 0.24
N LYS A 68 -10.09 6.51 -1.00
CA LYS A 68 -11.16 5.60 -1.48
C LYS A 68 -11.47 4.41 -0.57
N ARG A 69 -10.44 3.84 0.08
CA ARG A 69 -10.62 2.83 1.13
C ARG A 69 -9.95 3.31 2.40
N PHE A 70 -10.64 3.11 3.52
CA PHE A 70 -10.10 3.31 4.86
C PHE A 70 -9.64 4.75 5.13
N GLY A 71 -10.32 5.75 4.56
CA GLY A 71 -10.05 7.17 4.84
C GLY A 71 -10.39 7.53 6.29
N GLY A 72 -9.62 8.43 6.88
CA GLY A 72 -9.82 8.89 8.26
C GLY A 72 -9.37 7.91 9.36
N MET A 73 -9.02 6.67 9.01
CA MET A 73 -8.57 5.65 9.97
C MET A 73 -7.09 5.76 10.32
N TRP A 74 -6.73 5.28 11.50
CA TRP A 74 -5.34 5.14 11.94
C TRP A 74 -4.65 3.98 11.22
N ASN A 75 -3.36 4.14 10.94
CA ASN A 75 -2.53 3.13 10.27
C ASN A 75 -1.06 3.31 10.67
N CYS A 76 -0.24 2.27 10.52
CA CYS A 76 1.22 2.41 10.50
C CYS A 76 1.70 2.91 9.13
N THR A 77 2.97 3.27 8.98
CA THR A 77 3.54 3.58 7.66
C THR A 77 3.49 2.34 6.80
N SER A 78 2.86 2.40 5.62
CA SER A 78 2.60 1.19 4.85
C SER A 78 2.40 1.45 3.36
N GLY A 79 2.68 0.45 2.53
CA GLY A 79 2.65 0.55 1.07
C GLY A 79 2.62 -0.81 0.37
N PHE A 80 2.20 -0.81 -0.89
CA PHE A 80 2.32 -1.99 -1.76
C PHE A 80 3.72 -2.02 -2.38
N VAL A 81 4.19 -3.21 -2.71
CA VAL A 81 5.49 -3.41 -3.38
C VAL A 81 5.28 -3.44 -4.89
N MET A 82 6.12 -2.72 -5.64
CA MET A 82 6.04 -2.71 -7.10
C MET A 82 6.47 -4.06 -7.68
N GLN A 83 5.99 -4.38 -8.89
CA GLN A 83 6.38 -5.60 -9.61
C GLN A 83 7.91 -5.78 -9.61
N GLY A 84 8.38 -6.96 -9.21
CA GLY A 84 9.80 -7.32 -9.24
C GLY A 84 10.68 -6.64 -8.19
N GLU A 85 10.14 -5.75 -7.35
CA GLU A 85 10.90 -5.09 -6.29
C GLU A 85 11.06 -6.03 -5.08
N PRO A 86 12.29 -6.21 -4.54
CA PRO A 86 12.49 -6.93 -3.30
C PRO A 86 11.85 -6.19 -2.11
N SER A 87 11.18 -6.92 -1.21
CA SER A 87 10.48 -6.32 -0.06
C SER A 87 11.36 -5.42 0.81
N LEU A 88 12.66 -5.71 0.91
CA LEU A 88 13.61 -4.90 1.69
C LEU A 88 13.87 -3.53 1.06
N MET A 89 13.87 -3.42 -0.27
CA MET A 89 14.09 -2.15 -0.96
C MET A 89 12.84 -1.26 -0.98
N ALA A 90 11.67 -1.90 -0.95
CA ALA A 90 10.37 -1.22 -0.91
C ALA A 90 10.01 -0.64 0.47
N ALA A 91 10.74 -1.02 1.53
CA ALA A 91 10.51 -0.62 2.91
C ALA A 91 11.23 0.68 3.26
#